data_AF-H2YA29-F1
#
_entry.id   AF-H2YA29-F1
#
_cell.length_a   1.000
_cell.length_b   1.000
_cell.length_c   1.000
_cell.angle_alpha   90.00
_cell.angle_beta   90.00
_cell.angle_gamma   90.00
#
_symmetry.space_group_name_H-M   'P 1'
#
loop_
_entity.id
_entity.type
_entity.pdbx_description
1 polymer ?
#
loop_
_entity_poly.entity_id
_entity_poly.type
_entity_poly.pdbx_seq_one_letter_code
_entity_poly.pdbx_strand_id
1 'polypeptide(L)'
;MNQEDRENELLALESILDSATFKFNDSTGRLDIFPQLSISPIKIHVDLNCGTGNDDFPNGELRGVNFLPPYELNFSLPENYPASESPKFNLSCMWLSTSQLNKLCRKLDEIWNRNTGNVILYDWYQFLQEESLDFLGITDILHLRNEFPSATNDSRINGASVKSQSRNEFRRAIQTTLNYAEILPMLLKYDREKCRENFITAIFACNICFEDKKGMDCLQFKDCGHVYCKKCISSYFEIHITEGAISSLICPEPECKTTALPNQAWVVKDAVKQHLYDRYEKLLLQTTLDTMSDILYCPLVHCQSPVIIEPDATIGQCPSCSYAFCVHCKLAYHGVSPCKIAAREIIRLCKEYEEGDHTKKMEMEKKYGRKVLRKALDDKATQEWVDSNTKPCPGCNAAIQVSE
;
A
#
# COMPACT_ATOMS: atom_id res chain seq x y z
N MET A 1 11.30 -55.04 -15.48
CA MET A 1 10.35 -54.67 -14.41
C MET A 1 10.90 -53.48 -13.64
N ASN A 2 11.74 -53.64 -12.59
CA ASN A 2 12.13 -52.51 -11.71
C ASN A 2 12.63 -51.25 -12.44
N GLN A 3 13.47 -51.40 -13.47
CA GLN A 3 14.02 -50.25 -14.20
C GLN A 3 13.01 -49.62 -15.17
N GLU A 4 12.15 -50.42 -15.80
CA GLU A 4 11.11 -49.95 -16.71
C GLU A 4 10.01 -49.22 -15.94
N ASP A 5 9.59 -49.76 -14.79
CA ASP A 5 8.60 -49.12 -13.90
C ASP A 5 9.13 -47.77 -13.38
N ARG A 6 10.42 -47.71 -13.04
CA ARG A 6 11.11 -46.48 -12.64
C ARG A 6 11.14 -45.44 -13.76
N GLU A 7 11.54 -45.83 -14.96
CA GLU A 7 11.61 -44.92 -16.10
C GLU A 7 10.21 -44.41 -16.51
N ASN A 8 9.20 -45.28 -16.47
CA ASN A 8 7.81 -44.92 -16.73
C ASN A 8 7.25 -43.93 -15.69
N GLU A 9 7.56 -44.10 -14.40
CA GLU A 9 7.16 -43.14 -13.35
C GLU A 9 7.75 -41.75 -13.60
N LEU A 10 9.04 -41.67 -13.92
CA LEU A 10 9.69 -40.39 -14.19
C LEU A 10 9.10 -39.69 -15.42
N LEU A 11 8.87 -40.43 -16.50
CA LEU A 11 8.21 -39.89 -17.70
C LEU A 11 6.78 -39.43 -17.43
N ALA A 12 6.03 -40.16 -16.59
CA ALA A 12 4.69 -39.76 -16.18
C ALA A 12 4.73 -38.45 -15.38
N LEU A 13 5.67 -38.31 -14.44
CA LEU A 13 5.85 -37.08 -13.67
C LEU A 13 6.26 -35.89 -14.55
N GLU A 14 7.17 -36.09 -15.52
CA GLU A 14 7.54 -35.04 -16.48
C GLU A 14 6.38 -34.62 -17.38
N SER A 15 5.42 -35.51 -17.63
CA SER A 15 4.24 -35.20 -18.43
C SER A 15 3.14 -34.49 -17.64
N ILE A 16 3.02 -34.76 -16.33
CA ILE A 16 1.94 -34.24 -15.47
C ILE A 16 2.36 -32.92 -14.81
N LEU A 17 3.63 -32.81 -14.41
CA LEU A 17 4.18 -31.68 -13.67
C LEU A 17 5.00 -30.78 -14.60
N ASP A 18 4.91 -29.47 -14.41
CA ASP A 18 5.74 -28.55 -15.16
C ASP A 18 7.22 -28.64 -14.75
N SER A 19 8.10 -28.13 -15.61
CA SER A 19 9.55 -28.15 -15.39
C SER A 19 10.01 -27.28 -14.21
N ALA A 20 9.12 -26.47 -13.65
CA ALA A 20 9.34 -25.73 -12.42
C ALA A 20 9.10 -26.60 -11.18
N THR A 21 8.10 -27.49 -11.23
CA THR A 21 7.66 -28.37 -10.14
C THR A 21 8.50 -29.65 -10.06
N PHE A 22 8.90 -30.23 -11.19
CA PHE A 22 9.67 -31.48 -11.22
C PHE A 22 10.98 -31.33 -12.00
N LYS A 23 12.07 -31.79 -11.40
CA LYS A 23 13.39 -31.90 -12.05
C LYS A 23 14.04 -33.21 -11.66
N PHE A 24 14.56 -33.93 -12.65
CA PHE A 24 15.31 -35.16 -12.43
C PHE A 24 16.61 -35.11 -13.22
N ASN A 25 17.72 -35.35 -12.53
CA ASN A 25 19.05 -35.56 -13.12
C ASN A 25 19.42 -37.04 -13.00
N ASP A 26 20.53 -37.46 -13.59
CA ASP A 26 21.00 -38.86 -13.68
C ASP A 26 20.88 -39.75 -12.42
N SER A 27 20.89 -39.18 -11.21
CA SER A 27 20.80 -39.93 -9.95
C SER A 27 19.92 -39.31 -8.86
N THR A 28 19.41 -38.10 -9.06
CA THR A 28 18.70 -37.33 -8.02
C THR A 28 17.58 -36.51 -8.63
N GLY A 29 16.44 -36.47 -7.95
CA GLY A 29 15.27 -35.69 -8.32
C GLY A 29 14.91 -34.66 -7.26
N ARG A 30 14.16 -33.65 -7.70
CA ARG A 30 13.58 -32.60 -6.86
C ARG A 30 12.12 -32.38 -7.28
N LEU A 31 11.24 -32.37 -6.29
CA LEU A 31 9.84 -31.99 -6.39
C LEU A 31 9.61 -30.74 -5.54
N ASP A 32 9.17 -29.65 -6.16
CA ASP A 32 8.73 -28.43 -5.48
C ASP A 32 7.20 -28.46 -5.36
N ILE A 33 6.69 -28.95 -4.23
CA ILE A 33 5.25 -29.17 -4.03
C ILE A 33 4.59 -27.95 -3.41
N PHE A 34 3.72 -27.28 -4.15
CA PHE A 34 2.93 -26.16 -3.65
C PHE A 34 1.69 -26.67 -2.90
N PRO A 35 1.57 -26.46 -1.58
CA PRO A 35 0.42 -26.93 -0.82
C PRO A 35 -0.87 -26.21 -1.25
N GLN A 36 -1.94 -26.97 -1.42
CA GLN A 36 -3.26 -26.42 -1.69
C GLN A 36 -3.89 -25.94 -0.38
N LEU A 37 -4.34 -24.68 -0.35
CA LEU A 37 -5.01 -24.11 0.80
C LEU A 37 -6.48 -24.53 0.84
N SER A 38 -6.93 -25.14 1.93
CA SER A 38 -8.35 -25.46 2.17
C SER A 38 -9.20 -24.20 2.27
N ILE A 39 -8.61 -23.09 2.75
CA ILE A 39 -9.22 -21.75 2.83
C ILE A 39 -8.21 -20.72 2.36
N SER A 40 -8.61 -19.85 1.43
CA SER A 40 -7.78 -18.75 0.93
C SER A 40 -8.48 -17.40 1.16
N PRO A 41 -7.83 -16.40 1.77
CA PRO A 41 -6.46 -16.42 2.31
C PRO A 41 -6.33 -17.18 3.64
N ILE A 42 -5.21 -17.90 3.84
CA ILE A 42 -4.82 -18.46 5.14
C ILE A 42 -4.25 -17.37 6.04
N LYS A 43 -4.58 -17.39 7.34
CA LYS A 43 -4.12 -16.37 8.29
C LYS A 43 -2.82 -16.82 8.95
N ILE A 44 -1.80 -15.97 8.92
CA ILE A 44 -0.53 -16.21 9.61
C ILE A 44 -0.58 -15.56 10.99
N HIS A 45 -0.27 -16.34 12.02
CA HIS A 45 -0.11 -15.88 13.39
C HIS A 45 1.33 -16.09 13.85
N VAL A 46 1.97 -15.06 14.41
CA VAL A 46 3.35 -15.15 14.91
C VAL A 46 3.35 -15.05 16.43
N ASP A 47 3.77 -16.13 17.10
CA ASP A 47 3.95 -16.18 18.55
C ASP A 47 5.35 -15.63 18.92
N LEU A 48 5.53 -14.30 18.95
CA LEU A 48 6.76 -13.68 19.44
C LEU A 48 6.76 -13.57 20.98
N ASN A 49 6.92 -14.69 21.67
CA ASN A 49 7.26 -14.70 23.10
C ASN A 49 8.78 -14.55 23.32
N CYS A 50 9.42 -13.59 22.64
CA CYS A 50 10.80 -13.21 22.91
C CYS A 50 10.91 -11.68 22.91
N GLY A 51 11.18 -11.12 24.09
CA GLY A 51 11.24 -9.68 24.30
C GLY A 51 12.38 -9.02 23.55
N THR A 52 12.07 -8.41 22.42
CA THR A 52 12.84 -7.29 21.86
C THR A 52 11.84 -6.28 21.34
N GLY A 53 11.69 -5.18 22.07
CA GLY A 53 10.81 -4.06 21.73
C GLY A 53 11.34 -3.26 20.54
N ASN A 54 11.13 -3.79 19.34
CA ASN A 54 11.11 -3.00 18.12
C ASN A 54 9.66 -2.92 17.63
N ASP A 55 9.06 -1.74 17.80
CA ASP A 55 7.66 -1.39 17.54
C ASP A 55 7.27 -1.33 16.05
N ASP A 56 7.74 -2.27 15.21
CA ASP A 56 7.32 -2.36 13.79
C ASP A 56 6.33 -3.50 13.50
N PHE A 57 6.11 -4.42 14.46
CA PHE A 57 5.16 -5.53 14.31
C PHE A 57 4.35 -5.72 15.61
N PRO A 58 3.09 -5.26 15.67
CA PRO A 58 2.26 -5.52 16.84
C PRO A 58 2.05 -7.02 17.02
N ASN A 59 2.42 -7.53 18.20
CA ASN A 59 2.19 -8.92 18.59
C ASN A 59 0.71 -9.29 18.37
N GLY A 60 0.46 -10.34 17.59
CA GLY A 60 -0.86 -10.96 17.45
C GLY A 60 -1.71 -10.52 16.26
N GLU A 61 -1.22 -9.69 15.34
CA GLU A 61 -1.99 -9.31 14.15
C GLU A 61 -1.99 -10.43 13.09
N LEU A 62 -3.19 -10.90 12.70
CA LEU A 62 -3.35 -11.93 11.69
C LEU A 62 -3.14 -11.34 10.29
N ARG A 63 -2.29 -11.98 9.48
CA ARG A 63 -2.03 -11.58 8.08
C ARG A 63 -2.54 -12.65 7.12
N GLY A 64 -3.41 -12.28 6.19
CA GLY A 64 -3.90 -13.18 5.15
C GLY A 64 -2.86 -13.36 4.04
N VAL A 65 -2.64 -14.61 3.61
CA VAL A 65 -1.79 -15.00 2.48
C VAL A 65 -2.55 -15.98 1.59
N ASN A 66 -2.47 -15.81 0.27
CA ASN A 66 -3.13 -16.68 -0.71
C ASN A 66 -2.20 -17.79 -1.23
N PHE A 67 -0.88 -17.60 -1.12
CA PHE A 67 0.12 -18.55 -1.62
C PHE A 67 1.23 -18.82 -0.60
N LEU A 68 1.50 -20.10 -0.34
CA LEU A 68 2.63 -20.52 0.49
C LEU A 68 3.81 -21.01 -0.37
N PRO A 69 5.06 -20.76 0.04
CA PRO A 69 6.24 -21.37 -0.58
C PRO A 69 6.15 -22.91 -0.57
N PRO A 70 6.73 -23.58 -1.57
CA PRO A 70 6.59 -25.02 -1.72
C PRO A 70 7.35 -25.80 -0.63
N TYR A 71 6.96 -27.05 -0.46
CA TYR A 71 7.84 -28.06 0.11
C TYR A 71 8.88 -28.46 -0.94
N GLU A 72 10.15 -28.54 -0.55
CA GLU A 72 11.20 -29.05 -1.42
C GLU A 72 11.52 -30.50 -1.02
N LEU A 73 11.05 -31.46 -1.84
CA LEU A 73 11.33 -32.87 -1.67
C LEU A 73 12.47 -33.27 -2.60
N ASN A 74 13.67 -33.44 -2.04
CA ASN A 74 14.83 -33.94 -2.77
C ASN A 74 14.95 -35.44 -2.56
N PHE A 75 15.08 -36.22 -3.62
CA PHE A 75 15.13 -37.67 -3.54
C PHE A 75 16.20 -38.30 -4.44
N SER A 76 16.57 -39.54 -4.13
CA SER A 76 17.34 -40.42 -5.01
C SER A 76 16.74 -41.81 -5.01
N LEU A 77 16.78 -42.45 -6.18
CA LEU A 77 16.18 -43.75 -6.39
C LEU A 77 17.25 -44.84 -6.30
N PRO A 78 17.19 -45.76 -5.32
CA PRO A 78 18.12 -46.89 -5.25
C PRO A 78 17.87 -47.88 -6.40
N GLU A 79 18.84 -48.77 -6.67
CA GLU A 79 18.75 -49.77 -7.74
C GLU A 79 17.57 -50.74 -7.57
N ASN A 80 17.18 -50.98 -6.32
CA ASN A 80 16.09 -51.91 -5.97
C ASN A 80 14.70 -51.25 -5.86
N TYR A 81 14.59 -49.95 -6.17
CA TYR A 81 13.30 -49.27 -6.27
C TYR A 81 12.62 -49.60 -7.61
N PRO A 82 11.30 -49.82 -7.67
CA PRO A 82 10.33 -49.81 -6.55
C PRO A 82 10.10 -51.16 -5.86
N ALA A 83 10.83 -52.21 -6.22
CA ALA A 83 10.52 -53.58 -5.81
C ALA A 83 10.70 -53.85 -4.31
N SER A 84 11.77 -53.35 -3.69
CA SER A 84 12.09 -53.67 -2.28
C SER A 84 12.69 -52.53 -1.47
N GLU A 85 13.14 -51.45 -2.10
CA GLU A 85 13.70 -50.28 -1.42
C GLU A 85 12.90 -49.01 -1.74
N SER A 86 12.66 -48.17 -0.73
CA SER A 86 12.03 -46.87 -0.90
C SER A 86 13.01 -45.85 -1.49
N PRO A 87 12.53 -44.77 -2.13
CA PRO A 87 13.36 -43.62 -2.43
C PRO A 87 14.02 -43.07 -1.15
N LYS A 88 15.28 -42.65 -1.26
CA LYS A 88 15.95 -41.90 -0.20
C LYS A 88 15.59 -40.43 -0.39
N PHE A 89 15.04 -39.78 0.63
CA PHE A 89 14.56 -38.41 0.48
C PHE A 89 14.90 -37.50 1.66
N ASN A 90 14.94 -36.21 1.38
CA ASN A 90 14.95 -35.11 2.34
C ASN A 90 13.78 -34.18 2.02
N LEU A 91 13.02 -33.78 3.05
CA LEU A 91 11.91 -32.87 2.95
C LEU A 91 12.26 -31.55 3.63
N SER A 92 12.23 -30.46 2.85
CA SER A 92 12.57 -29.13 3.33
C SER A 92 11.38 -28.18 3.24
N CYS A 93 11.26 -27.30 4.24
CA CYS A 93 10.25 -26.23 4.24
C CYS A 93 10.75 -25.06 5.10
N MET A 94 10.44 -23.83 4.68
CA MET A 94 10.84 -22.64 5.43
C MET A 94 9.87 -22.26 6.56
N TRP A 95 8.60 -22.66 6.45
CA TRP A 95 7.52 -22.15 7.30
C TRP A 95 6.89 -23.21 8.22
N LEU A 96 7.31 -24.48 8.12
CA LEU A 96 6.96 -25.54 9.07
C LEU A 96 8.05 -25.76 10.13
N SER A 97 7.65 -26.13 11.34
CA SER A 97 8.59 -26.55 12.39
C SER A 97 9.24 -27.89 12.04
N THR A 98 10.43 -28.14 12.59
CA THR A 98 11.11 -29.43 12.44
C THR A 98 10.23 -30.59 12.93
N SER A 99 9.40 -30.40 13.96
CA SER A 99 8.45 -31.40 14.46
C SER A 99 7.36 -31.72 13.43
N GLN A 100 6.77 -30.69 12.81
CA GLN A 100 5.78 -30.85 11.75
C GLN A 100 6.38 -31.56 10.52
N LEU A 101 7.58 -31.18 10.09
CA LEU A 101 8.28 -31.85 8.99
C LEU A 101 8.57 -33.33 9.28
N ASN A 102 8.96 -33.67 10.50
CA ASN A 102 9.14 -35.07 10.88
C ASN A 102 7.83 -35.88 10.83
N LYS A 103 6.68 -35.27 11.19
CA LYS A 103 5.36 -35.91 11.03
C LYS A 103 5.07 -36.22 9.55
N LEU A 104 5.36 -35.27 8.66
CA LEU A 104 5.22 -35.49 7.21
C LEU A 104 6.15 -36.60 6.72
N CYS A 105 7.44 -36.58 7.08
CA CYS A 105 8.38 -37.65 6.71
C CYS A 105 7.90 -39.05 7.13
N ARG A 106 7.40 -39.19 8.36
CA ARG A 106 6.82 -40.46 8.83
C ARG A 106 5.60 -40.87 8.01
N LYS A 107 4.77 -39.90 7.62
CA LYS A 107 3.60 -40.16 6.78
C LYS A 107 4.00 -40.62 5.37
N LEU A 108 5.07 -40.07 4.79
CA LEU A 108 5.64 -40.55 3.52
C LEU A 108 6.16 -41.99 3.64
N ASP A 109 6.82 -42.34 4.75
CA ASP A 109 7.25 -43.71 5.03
C ASP A 109 6.03 -44.67 5.17
N GLU A 110 4.95 -44.22 5.81
CA GLU A 110 3.71 -44.99 5.88
C GLU A 110 3.08 -45.25 4.51
N ILE A 111 3.07 -44.25 3.63
CA ILE A 111 2.57 -44.39 2.24
C ILE A 111 3.40 -45.44 1.50
N TRP A 112 4.73 -45.38 1.61
CA TRP A 112 5.60 -46.40 1.03
C TRP A 112 5.31 -47.81 1.59
N ASN A 113 5.17 -47.95 2.90
CA ASN A 113 4.95 -49.26 3.53
C ASN A 113 3.61 -49.89 3.11
N ARG A 114 2.61 -49.09 2.74
CA ARG A 114 1.33 -49.58 2.21
C ARG A 114 1.42 -49.98 0.74
N ASN A 115 2.29 -49.31 -0.02
CA ASN A 115 2.43 -49.45 -1.47
C ASN A 115 3.75 -50.13 -1.87
N THR A 116 4.38 -50.89 -0.98
CA THR A 116 5.69 -51.52 -1.25
C THR A 116 5.61 -52.43 -2.47
N GLY A 117 6.56 -52.27 -3.39
CA GLY A 117 6.56 -52.95 -4.68
C GLY A 117 6.00 -52.12 -5.83
N ASN A 118 5.41 -50.96 -5.56
CA ASN A 118 4.89 -50.02 -6.55
C ASN A 118 5.66 -48.69 -6.55
N VAL A 119 5.50 -47.94 -7.63
CA VAL A 119 5.96 -46.54 -7.78
C VAL A 119 5.13 -45.62 -6.87
N ILE A 120 5.74 -44.59 -6.27
CA ILE A 120 5.13 -43.84 -5.15
C ILE A 120 5.42 -42.32 -5.14
N LEU A 121 6.22 -41.80 -6.07
CA LEU A 121 6.60 -40.38 -6.07
C LEU A 121 5.38 -39.48 -6.32
N TYR A 122 4.44 -39.92 -7.17
CA TYR A 122 3.19 -39.20 -7.38
C TYR A 122 2.26 -39.26 -6.15
N ASP A 123 2.18 -40.42 -5.48
CA ASP A 123 1.42 -40.56 -4.23
C ASP A 123 1.96 -39.61 -3.14
N TRP A 124 3.28 -39.50 -3.03
CA TRP A 124 3.94 -38.55 -2.14
C TRP A 124 3.64 -37.10 -2.53
N TYR A 125 3.72 -36.77 -3.83
CA TYR A 125 3.38 -35.45 -4.34
C TYR A 125 1.93 -35.08 -4.00
N GLN A 126 0.98 -35.96 -4.30
CA GLN A 126 -0.45 -35.74 -4.09
C GLN A 126 -0.76 -35.54 -2.61
N PHE A 127 -0.26 -36.42 -1.73
CA PHE A 127 -0.44 -36.26 -0.29
C PHE A 127 0.12 -34.91 0.21
N LEU A 128 1.33 -34.54 -0.22
CA LEU A 128 1.94 -33.28 0.19
C LEU A 128 1.15 -32.06 -0.34
N GLN A 129 0.60 -32.14 -1.54
CA GLN A 129 -0.16 -31.06 -2.15
C GLN A 129 -1.55 -30.90 -1.51
N GLU A 130 -2.32 -31.98 -1.40
CA GLU A 130 -3.77 -31.92 -1.11
C GLU A 130 -4.09 -32.16 0.37
N GLU A 131 -3.33 -33.01 1.06
CA GLU A 131 -3.70 -33.52 2.40
C GLU A 131 -2.76 -33.05 3.52
N SER A 132 -1.58 -32.51 3.20
CA SER A 132 -0.55 -32.23 4.21
C SER A 132 -0.97 -31.21 5.27
N LEU A 133 -1.68 -30.16 4.88
CA LEU A 133 -2.11 -29.09 5.79
C LEU A 133 -3.16 -29.60 6.77
N ASP A 134 -4.18 -30.29 6.26
CA ASP A 134 -5.23 -30.92 7.08
C ASP A 134 -4.63 -31.98 8.02
N PHE A 135 -3.68 -32.79 7.53
CA PHE A 135 -2.94 -33.76 8.33
C PHE A 135 -2.15 -33.11 9.47
N LEU A 136 -1.59 -31.92 9.25
CA LEU A 136 -0.90 -31.13 10.28
C LEU A 136 -1.85 -30.35 11.19
N GLY A 137 -3.15 -30.32 10.90
CA GLY A 137 -4.15 -29.53 11.60
C GLY A 137 -4.10 -28.04 11.28
N ILE A 138 -3.52 -27.66 10.13
CA ILE A 138 -3.43 -26.29 9.64
C ILE A 138 -4.60 -26.07 8.68
N THR A 139 -5.66 -25.40 9.13
CA THR A 139 -6.88 -25.20 8.34
C THR A 139 -7.09 -23.73 7.97
N ASP A 140 -7.23 -22.86 8.98
CA ASP A 140 -7.46 -21.42 8.80
C ASP A 140 -6.31 -20.54 9.29
N ILE A 141 -5.54 -21.02 10.28
CA ILE A 141 -4.43 -20.30 10.89
C ILE A 141 -3.12 -21.12 10.83
N LEU A 142 -2.08 -20.52 10.24
CA LEU A 142 -0.70 -20.99 10.33
C LEU A 142 -0.01 -20.32 11.53
N HIS A 143 0.24 -21.10 12.59
CA HIS A 143 1.00 -20.64 13.75
C HIS A 143 2.51 -20.80 13.53
N LEU A 144 3.20 -19.68 13.43
CA LEU A 144 4.66 -19.62 13.46
C LEU A 144 5.11 -19.60 14.93
N ARG A 145 5.27 -20.78 15.53
CA ARG A 145 5.73 -20.93 16.92
C ARG A 145 7.22 -21.28 16.99
N ASN A 146 7.90 -20.59 17.89
CA ASN A 146 9.25 -20.96 18.30
C ASN A 146 9.22 -22.23 19.16
N GLU A 147 9.33 -23.40 18.54
CA GLU A 147 9.61 -24.64 19.27
C GLU A 147 11.09 -24.65 19.71
N PHE A 148 11.47 -23.78 20.66
CA PHE A 148 12.63 -24.10 21.47
C PHE A 148 12.22 -25.23 22.40
N PRO A 149 12.93 -26.38 22.43
CA PRO A 149 12.93 -27.18 23.64
C PRO A 149 13.46 -26.24 24.72
N SER A 150 12.59 -25.86 25.66
CA SER A 150 13.06 -25.22 26.87
C SER A 150 14.18 -26.10 27.40
N ALA A 151 15.38 -25.53 27.53
CA ALA A 151 16.45 -26.14 28.29
C ALA A 151 15.99 -26.16 29.75
N THR A 152 15.08 -27.07 30.10
CA THR A 152 14.99 -27.56 31.46
C THR A 152 16.31 -28.26 31.70
N ASN A 153 17.12 -27.63 32.54
CA ASN A 153 18.31 -28.21 33.16
C ASN A 153 17.94 -29.51 33.88
N ASP A 154 17.78 -30.60 33.14
CA ASP A 154 17.77 -31.94 33.71
C ASP A 154 19.06 -32.64 33.36
N SER A 155 20.12 -32.13 33.98
CA SER A 155 21.35 -32.86 34.18
C SER A 155 21.05 -34.03 35.12
N ARG A 156 20.51 -35.13 34.59
CA ARG A 156 20.55 -36.51 35.16
C ARG A 156 19.59 -37.44 34.39
N ILE A 157 20.01 -38.02 33.27
CA ILE A 157 19.69 -39.44 32.99
C ILE A 157 20.94 -40.11 32.40
N ASN A 158 21.42 -41.10 33.16
CA ASN A 158 22.49 -42.02 32.85
C ASN A 158 22.28 -42.76 31.52
N GLY A 159 23.40 -43.21 30.95
CA GLY A 159 23.44 -44.00 29.73
C GLY A 159 22.39 -45.11 29.67
N ALA A 160 21.49 -44.99 28.71
CA ALA A 160 20.74 -46.07 28.13
C ALA A 160 20.78 -45.88 26.61
N SER A 161 21.23 -46.92 25.91
CA SER A 161 21.37 -46.99 24.47
C SER A 161 20.07 -46.59 23.77
N VAL A 162 19.99 -45.34 23.27
CA VAL A 162 18.91 -44.92 22.38
C VAL A 162 19.15 -45.62 21.05
N LYS A 163 18.27 -46.57 20.74
CA LYS A 163 18.29 -47.37 19.52
C LYS A 163 18.48 -46.48 18.29
N SER A 164 19.37 -46.90 17.40
CA SER A 164 19.86 -46.21 16.20
C SER A 164 18.80 -45.76 15.17
N GLN A 165 17.52 -46.11 15.35
CA GLN A 165 16.44 -45.70 14.45
C GLN A 165 16.12 -44.20 14.54
N SER A 166 16.25 -43.57 15.71
CA SER A 166 15.87 -42.16 15.89
C SER A 166 16.82 -41.17 15.21
N ARG A 167 18.11 -41.48 15.04
CA ARG A 167 19.08 -40.53 14.45
C ARG A 167 18.87 -40.26 12.96
N ASN A 168 18.30 -41.21 12.21
CA ASN A 168 18.05 -41.04 10.77
C ASN A 168 16.77 -40.24 10.48
N GLU A 169 15.75 -40.28 11.36
CA GLU A 169 14.53 -39.48 11.21
C GLU A 169 14.84 -37.97 11.22
N PHE A 170 15.65 -37.52 12.19
CA PHE A 170 16.03 -36.10 12.33
C PHE A 170 16.87 -35.53 11.18
N ARG A 171 17.47 -36.38 10.32
CA ARG A 171 18.35 -35.92 9.24
C ARG A 171 17.59 -35.62 7.94
N ARG A 172 16.37 -36.14 7.77
CA ARG A 172 15.57 -35.98 6.54
C ARG A 172 14.68 -34.74 6.55
N ALA A 173 14.22 -34.30 7.72
CA ALA A 173 13.44 -33.08 7.88
C ALA A 173 14.37 -31.86 8.02
N ILE A 174 14.31 -30.92 7.06
CA ILE A 174 15.20 -29.77 7.01
C ILE A 174 14.38 -28.47 7.06
N GLN A 175 14.41 -27.78 8.20
CA GLN A 175 13.87 -26.43 8.28
C GLN A 175 14.89 -25.45 7.69
N THR A 176 14.55 -24.80 6.57
CA THR A 176 15.51 -23.97 5.81
C THR A 176 15.75 -22.59 6.41
N THR A 177 14.88 -22.14 7.33
CA THR A 177 15.00 -20.85 8.02
C THR A 177 14.83 -21.05 9.52
N LEU A 178 15.82 -20.60 10.29
CA LEU A 178 15.84 -20.75 11.75
C LEU A 178 15.34 -19.51 12.50
N ASN A 179 15.16 -18.38 11.80
CA ASN A 179 14.72 -17.11 12.38
C ASN A 179 13.27 -16.77 11.97
N TYR A 180 12.34 -16.88 12.91
CA TYR A 180 10.92 -16.57 12.67
C TYR A 180 10.65 -15.11 12.28
N ALA A 181 11.51 -14.17 12.73
CA ALA A 181 11.40 -12.77 12.33
C ALA A 181 11.62 -12.57 10.81
N GLU A 182 12.31 -13.50 10.14
CA GLU A 182 12.55 -13.46 8.71
C GLU A 182 11.51 -14.26 7.91
N ILE A 183 10.86 -15.27 8.53
CA ILE A 183 9.84 -16.11 7.87
C ILE A 183 8.64 -15.27 7.45
N LEU A 184 8.09 -14.44 8.33
CA LEU A 184 6.89 -13.64 8.00
C LEU A 184 7.14 -12.69 6.80
N PRO A 185 8.21 -11.86 6.77
CA PRO A 185 8.55 -11.07 5.60
C PRO A 185 8.72 -11.90 4.32
N MET A 186 9.32 -13.09 4.41
CA MET A 186 9.51 -13.98 3.26
C MET A 186 8.17 -14.55 2.75
N LEU A 187 7.28 -14.99 3.63
CA LEU A 187 5.93 -15.45 3.25
C LEU A 187 5.13 -14.33 2.57
N LEU A 188 5.13 -13.13 3.15
CA LEU A 188 4.44 -11.97 2.57
C LEU A 188 5.06 -11.55 1.23
N LYS A 189 6.38 -11.68 1.07
CA LYS A 189 7.07 -11.41 -0.19
C LYS A 189 6.65 -12.42 -1.26
N TYR A 190 6.70 -13.72 -0.95
CA TYR A 190 6.31 -14.79 -1.84
C TYR A 190 4.85 -14.66 -2.30
N ASP A 191 3.94 -14.41 -1.36
CA ASP A 191 2.52 -14.19 -1.65
C ASP A 191 2.29 -13.03 -2.63
N ARG A 192 2.96 -11.89 -2.39
CA ARG A 192 2.87 -10.73 -3.30
C ARG A 192 3.40 -11.05 -4.69
N GLU A 193 4.50 -11.79 -4.79
CA GLU A 193 5.08 -12.21 -6.06
C GLU A 193 4.13 -13.13 -6.83
N LYS A 194 3.53 -14.13 -6.17
CA LYS A 194 2.57 -15.06 -6.78
C LYS A 194 1.23 -14.41 -7.13
N CYS A 195 0.69 -13.56 -6.26
CA CYS A 195 -0.48 -12.75 -6.60
C CYS A 195 -0.23 -11.89 -7.84
N ARG A 196 0.97 -11.28 -7.94
CA ARG A 196 1.36 -10.47 -9.10
C ARG A 196 1.50 -11.31 -10.37
N GLU A 197 2.13 -12.48 -10.30
CA GLU A 197 2.24 -13.41 -11.44
C GLU A 197 0.85 -13.82 -11.97
N ASN A 198 -0.04 -14.23 -11.07
CA ASN A 198 -1.41 -14.61 -11.42
C ASN A 198 -2.20 -13.43 -12.00
N PHE A 199 -2.02 -12.23 -11.45
CA PHE A 199 -2.62 -11.03 -12.01
C PHE A 199 -2.12 -10.79 -13.44
N ILE A 200 -0.81 -10.82 -13.67
CA ILE A 200 -0.20 -10.52 -14.98
C ILE A 200 -0.72 -11.45 -16.09
N THR A 201 -0.94 -12.73 -15.78
CA THR A 201 -1.40 -13.75 -16.73
C THR A 201 -2.91 -13.80 -16.89
N ALA A 202 -3.67 -13.37 -15.87
CA ALA A 202 -5.12 -13.32 -15.92
C ALA A 202 -5.65 -12.32 -16.96
N ILE A 203 -6.88 -12.55 -17.42
CA ILE A 203 -7.58 -11.68 -18.37
C ILE A 203 -8.65 -10.90 -17.60
N PHE A 204 -8.71 -9.59 -17.85
CA PHE A 204 -9.66 -8.66 -17.23
C PHE A 204 -10.37 -7.85 -18.31
N ALA A 205 -11.68 -7.68 -18.15
CA ALA A 205 -12.49 -6.78 -18.96
C ALA A 205 -12.40 -5.36 -18.39
N CYS A 206 -12.00 -4.39 -19.22
CA CYS A 206 -11.92 -2.99 -18.80
C CYS A 206 -13.31 -2.32 -18.87
N ASN A 207 -13.83 -1.80 -17.75
CA ASN A 207 -15.15 -1.14 -17.73
C ASN A 207 -15.21 0.23 -18.43
N ILE A 208 -14.08 0.76 -18.92
CA ILE A 208 -14.03 2.05 -19.64
C ILE A 208 -14.10 1.83 -21.15
N CYS A 209 -13.30 0.92 -21.69
CA CYS A 209 -13.26 0.62 -23.13
C CYS A 209 -13.98 -0.67 -23.52
N PHE A 210 -14.44 -1.46 -22.54
CA PHE A 210 -15.11 -2.76 -22.72
C PHE A 210 -14.30 -3.78 -23.53
N GLU A 211 -12.97 -3.71 -23.43
CA GLU A 211 -12.06 -4.67 -24.07
C GLU A 211 -11.40 -5.58 -23.02
N ASP A 212 -11.23 -6.85 -23.38
CA ASP A 212 -10.46 -7.82 -22.60
C ASP A 212 -8.95 -7.57 -22.78
N LYS A 213 -8.24 -7.48 -21.66
CA LYS A 213 -6.80 -7.25 -21.61
C LYS A 213 -6.15 -8.21 -20.61
N LYS A 214 -4.92 -8.62 -20.91
CA LYS A 214 -4.10 -9.35 -19.93
C LYS A 214 -3.73 -8.42 -18.79
N GLY A 215 -3.60 -8.93 -17.57
CA GLY A 215 -3.26 -8.11 -16.41
C GLY A 215 -1.92 -7.39 -16.53
N MET A 216 -1.01 -7.87 -17.37
CA MET A 216 0.21 -7.14 -17.75
C MET A 216 -0.06 -5.74 -18.33
N ASP A 217 -1.18 -5.57 -19.03
CA ASP A 217 -1.64 -4.33 -19.66
C ASP A 217 -2.74 -3.64 -18.84
N CYS A 218 -2.98 -4.12 -17.61
CA CYS A 218 -3.97 -3.58 -16.70
C CYS A 218 -3.31 -3.01 -15.44
N LEU A 219 -4.12 -2.25 -14.71
CA LEU A 219 -3.80 -1.69 -13.42
C LEU A 219 -4.93 -2.02 -12.45
N GLN A 220 -4.57 -2.48 -11.25
CA GLN A 220 -5.50 -2.78 -10.17
C GLN A 220 -5.37 -1.77 -9.03
N PHE A 221 -6.49 -1.22 -8.58
CA PHE A 221 -6.56 -0.42 -7.36
C PHE A 221 -6.55 -1.35 -6.14
N LYS A 222 -5.55 -1.25 -5.27
CA LYS A 222 -5.38 -2.19 -4.15
C LYS A 222 -6.48 -2.11 -3.10
N ASP A 223 -7.01 -0.92 -2.86
CA ASP A 223 -7.98 -0.71 -1.78
C ASP A 223 -9.42 -1.09 -2.16
N CYS A 224 -9.77 -1.10 -3.46
CA CYS A 224 -11.10 -1.51 -3.94
C CYS A 224 -11.09 -2.72 -4.88
N GLY A 225 -9.94 -3.17 -5.35
CA GLY A 225 -9.79 -4.34 -6.22
C GLY A 225 -10.13 -4.11 -7.69
N HIS A 226 -10.68 -2.95 -8.09
CA HIS A 226 -11.08 -2.67 -9.47
C HIS A 226 -9.90 -2.65 -10.43
N VAL A 227 -10.11 -3.19 -11.63
CA VAL A 227 -9.08 -3.37 -12.66
C VAL A 227 -9.49 -2.64 -13.94
N TYR A 228 -8.56 -1.90 -14.51
CA TYR A 228 -8.75 -1.19 -15.78
C TYR A 228 -7.51 -1.33 -16.65
N CYS A 229 -7.67 -1.20 -17.97
CA CYS A 229 -6.52 -1.21 -18.84
C CYS A 229 -5.66 0.05 -18.63
N LYS A 230 -4.34 -0.08 -18.75
CA LYS A 230 -3.40 1.03 -18.55
C LYS A 230 -3.73 2.21 -19.45
N LYS A 231 -4.09 1.98 -20.72
CA LYS A 231 -4.44 3.04 -21.67
C LYS A 231 -5.57 3.94 -21.16
N CYS A 232 -6.66 3.34 -20.66
CA CYS A 232 -7.81 4.10 -20.17
C CYS A 232 -7.48 4.88 -18.90
N ILE A 233 -6.77 4.26 -17.96
CA ILE A 233 -6.37 4.91 -16.71
C ILE A 233 -5.36 6.03 -16.95
N SER A 234 -4.39 5.82 -17.85
CA SER A 234 -3.48 6.87 -18.30
C SER A 234 -4.27 8.07 -18.82
N SER A 235 -5.16 7.87 -19.81
CA SER A 235 -5.95 8.97 -20.36
C SER A 235 -6.83 9.67 -19.30
N TYR A 236 -7.45 8.90 -18.41
CA TYR A 236 -8.24 9.43 -17.30
C TYR A 236 -7.40 10.35 -16.39
N PHE A 237 -6.23 9.88 -15.94
CA PHE A 237 -5.34 10.69 -15.10
C PHE A 237 -4.73 11.89 -15.85
N GLU A 238 -4.36 11.72 -17.12
CA GLU A 238 -3.81 12.81 -17.93
C GLU A 238 -4.81 13.98 -18.04
N ILE A 239 -6.09 13.70 -18.25
CA ILE A 239 -7.15 14.72 -18.30
C ILE A 239 -7.25 15.44 -16.95
N HIS A 240 -7.42 14.71 -15.84
CA HIS A 240 -7.58 15.30 -14.51
C HIS A 240 -6.36 16.11 -14.04
N ILE A 241 -5.13 15.66 -14.34
CA ILE A 241 -3.89 16.39 -14.02
C ILE A 241 -3.76 17.66 -14.87
N THR A 242 -4.19 17.61 -16.13
CA THR A 242 -4.14 18.76 -17.03
C THR A 242 -5.13 19.84 -16.56
N GLU A 243 -6.34 19.45 -16.21
CA GLU A 243 -7.41 20.32 -15.69
C GLU A 243 -7.14 20.85 -14.28
N GLY A 244 -6.16 20.29 -13.56
CA GLY A 244 -5.80 20.71 -12.20
C GLY A 244 -6.72 20.13 -11.10
N ALA A 245 -7.54 19.15 -11.45
CA ALA A 245 -8.53 18.52 -10.55
C ALA A 245 -7.95 17.30 -9.82
N ILE A 246 -6.90 17.47 -9.00
CA ILE A 246 -6.24 16.33 -8.32
C ILE A 246 -7.11 15.66 -7.27
N SER A 247 -7.96 16.43 -6.59
CA SER A 247 -8.92 15.89 -5.63
C SER A 247 -9.89 14.89 -6.29
N SER A 248 -9.91 14.82 -7.62
CA SER A 248 -10.73 13.92 -8.44
C SER A 248 -9.97 12.71 -8.99
N LEU A 249 -8.71 12.47 -8.60
CA LEU A 249 -8.00 11.24 -8.96
C LEU A 249 -8.52 10.07 -8.09
N ILE A 250 -9.71 9.61 -8.41
CA ILE A 250 -10.39 8.50 -7.76
C ILE A 250 -10.50 7.30 -8.70
N CYS A 251 -10.87 6.16 -8.14
CA CYS A 251 -11.27 5.02 -8.93
C CYS A 251 -12.43 5.42 -9.87
N PRO A 252 -12.37 5.09 -11.17
CA PRO A 252 -13.45 5.41 -12.13
C PRO A 252 -14.78 4.70 -11.87
N GLU A 253 -14.82 3.70 -10.99
CA GLU A 253 -16.03 2.92 -10.72
C GLU A 253 -17.11 3.79 -10.03
N PRO A 254 -18.37 3.72 -10.46
CA PRO A 254 -19.48 4.36 -9.79
C PRO A 254 -19.54 3.98 -8.30
N GLU A 255 -19.83 4.94 -7.43
CA GLU A 255 -19.93 4.78 -5.96
C GLU A 255 -18.60 4.45 -5.24
N CYS A 256 -17.50 4.24 -5.96
CA CYS A 256 -16.19 4.01 -5.37
C CYS A 256 -15.52 5.34 -4.99
N LYS A 257 -15.22 5.51 -3.71
CA LYS A 257 -14.51 6.70 -3.18
C LYS A 257 -13.03 6.43 -2.94
N THR A 258 -12.50 5.32 -3.45
CA THR A 258 -11.07 5.01 -3.33
C THR A 258 -10.29 6.03 -4.14
N THR A 259 -9.55 6.86 -3.44
CA THR A 259 -8.66 7.85 -4.05
C THR A 259 -7.33 7.22 -4.41
N ALA A 260 -6.75 7.61 -5.55
CA ALA A 260 -5.34 7.41 -5.85
C ALA A 260 -4.50 8.36 -4.97
N LEU A 261 -4.56 8.18 -3.66
CA LEU A 261 -3.80 8.95 -2.66
C LEU A 261 -2.29 8.68 -2.79
N PRO A 262 -1.41 9.43 -2.11
CA PRO A 262 0.05 9.30 -2.21
C PRO A 262 0.59 7.86 -2.05
N ASN A 263 -0.11 7.01 -1.28
CA ASN A 263 0.20 5.59 -1.10
C ASN A 263 0.06 4.76 -2.39
N GLN A 264 -0.63 5.28 -3.40
CA GLN A 264 -0.76 4.73 -4.74
C GLN A 264 -0.12 5.67 -5.79
N ALA A 265 0.76 6.60 -5.42
CA ALA A 265 1.46 7.46 -6.39
C ALA A 265 2.22 6.66 -7.46
N TRP A 266 2.62 5.42 -7.15
CA TRP A 266 3.20 4.48 -8.12
C TRP A 266 2.25 4.14 -9.29
N VAL A 267 0.94 4.11 -9.05
CA VAL A 267 -0.11 3.88 -10.07
C VAL A 267 -0.11 5.04 -11.07
N VAL A 268 -0.09 6.27 -10.55
CA VAL A 268 -0.02 7.47 -11.39
C VAL A 268 1.31 7.50 -12.14
N LYS A 269 2.43 7.19 -11.46
CA LYS A 269 3.76 7.15 -12.07
C LYS A 269 3.90 6.12 -13.20
N ASP A 270 3.30 4.94 -13.06
CA ASP A 270 3.29 3.92 -14.12
C ASP A 270 2.37 4.32 -15.29
N ALA A 271 1.30 5.06 -15.00
CA ALA A 271 0.29 5.45 -15.98
C ALA A 271 0.65 6.72 -16.78
N VAL A 272 1.37 7.69 -16.21
CA VAL A 272 1.59 8.99 -16.86
C VAL A 272 3.07 9.28 -17.14
N LYS A 273 3.34 10.13 -18.12
CA LYS A 273 4.70 10.59 -18.44
C LYS A 273 5.30 11.41 -17.30
N GLN A 274 6.63 11.40 -17.18
CA GLN A 274 7.36 12.10 -16.10
C GLN A 274 6.92 13.56 -15.87
N HIS A 275 6.77 14.36 -16.92
CA HIS A 275 6.37 15.77 -16.78
C HIS A 275 4.96 15.97 -16.20
N LEU A 276 4.04 15.03 -16.44
CA LEU A 276 2.70 15.06 -15.84
C LEU A 276 2.73 14.59 -14.40
N TYR A 277 3.59 13.61 -14.09
CA TYR A 277 3.83 13.19 -12.72
C TYR A 277 4.43 14.32 -11.87
N ASP A 278 5.42 15.06 -12.38
CA ASP A 278 6.00 16.22 -11.68
C ASP A 278 4.94 17.32 -11.45
N ARG A 279 4.03 17.52 -12.43
CA ARG A 279 2.90 18.44 -12.30
C ARG A 279 1.92 17.95 -11.23
N TYR A 280 1.60 16.66 -11.22
CA TYR A 280 0.76 16.02 -10.21
C TYR A 280 1.33 16.20 -8.81
N GLU A 281 2.63 15.94 -8.59
CA GLU A 281 3.26 16.13 -7.27
C GLU A 281 3.20 17.58 -6.80
N LYS A 282 3.48 18.54 -7.68
CA LYS A 282 3.39 19.97 -7.36
C LYS A 282 1.99 20.39 -6.97
N LEU A 283 1.02 20.00 -7.79
CA LEU A 283 -0.36 20.36 -7.56
C LEU A 283 -0.90 19.63 -6.30
N LEU A 284 -0.45 18.40 -6.00
CA LEU A 284 -0.87 17.64 -4.81
C LEU A 284 -0.35 18.31 -3.55
N LEU A 285 0.92 18.70 -3.55
CA LEU A 285 1.51 19.50 -2.49
C LEU A 285 0.74 20.81 -2.34
N GLN A 286 0.52 21.54 -3.42
CA GLN A 286 -0.20 22.82 -3.38
C GLN A 286 -1.61 22.67 -2.80
N THR A 287 -2.40 21.70 -3.30
CA THR A 287 -3.76 21.43 -2.78
C THR A 287 -3.72 21.09 -1.29
N THR A 288 -2.74 20.31 -0.86
CA THR A 288 -2.59 19.94 0.56
C THR A 288 -2.26 21.17 1.41
N LEU A 289 -1.33 22.01 0.97
CA LEU A 289 -0.97 23.25 1.65
C LEU A 289 -2.13 24.25 1.68
N ASP A 290 -2.92 24.35 0.61
CA ASP A 290 -4.10 25.23 0.52
C ASP A 290 -5.20 24.84 1.53
N THR A 291 -5.25 23.59 1.99
CA THR A 291 -6.20 23.15 3.03
C THR A 291 -5.78 23.55 4.45
N MET A 292 -4.53 23.93 4.64
CA MET A 292 -3.96 24.28 5.95
C MET A 292 -4.18 25.77 6.24
N SER A 293 -4.81 26.09 7.38
CA SER A 293 -5.17 27.47 7.74
C SER A 293 -3.98 28.34 8.18
N ASP A 294 -2.88 27.72 8.56
CA ASP A 294 -1.63 28.34 9.02
C ASP A 294 -0.64 28.59 7.88
N ILE A 295 -1.02 28.31 6.62
CA ILE A 295 -0.14 28.50 5.47
C ILE A 295 -0.64 29.66 4.61
N LEU A 296 0.28 30.59 4.32
CA LEU A 296 0.08 31.66 3.35
C LEU A 296 1.18 31.65 2.29
N TYR A 297 0.83 32.01 1.06
CA TYR A 297 1.82 32.15 -0.01
C TYR A 297 2.45 33.54 0.01
N CYS A 298 3.76 33.60 -0.24
CA CYS A 298 4.47 34.86 -0.42
C CYS A 298 3.80 35.70 -1.53
N PRO A 299 3.44 36.97 -1.27
CA PRO A 299 2.69 37.80 -2.22
C PRO A 299 3.51 38.27 -3.42
N LEU A 300 4.85 38.11 -3.40
CA LEU A 300 5.68 38.42 -4.56
C LEU A 300 5.43 37.41 -5.67
N VAL A 301 4.98 37.90 -6.82
CA VAL A 301 4.60 37.10 -8.01
C VAL A 301 5.72 36.15 -8.45
N HIS A 302 6.98 36.56 -8.30
CA HIS A 302 8.14 35.74 -8.67
C HIS A 302 8.57 34.74 -7.59
N CYS A 303 8.00 34.81 -6.38
CA CYS A 303 8.36 33.92 -5.27
C CYS A 303 7.26 32.89 -4.99
N GLN A 304 6.07 33.35 -4.57
CA GLN A 304 4.92 32.48 -4.22
C GLN A 304 5.27 31.26 -3.35
N SER A 305 6.33 31.33 -2.54
CA SER A 305 6.73 30.24 -1.64
C SER A 305 5.76 30.15 -0.45
N PRO A 306 5.39 28.95 0.02
CA PRO A 306 4.54 28.80 1.20
C PRO A 306 5.26 29.29 2.46
N VAL A 307 4.52 29.98 3.31
CA VAL A 307 4.98 30.60 4.56
C VAL A 307 4.06 30.14 5.68
N ILE A 308 4.65 29.50 6.69
CA ILE A 308 3.93 29.07 7.90
C ILE A 308 3.76 30.28 8.80
N ILE A 309 2.55 30.48 9.30
CA ILE A 309 2.14 31.60 10.14
C ILE A 309 1.75 31.07 11.51
N GLU A 310 2.36 31.61 12.56
CA GLU A 310 1.96 31.27 13.92
C GLU A 310 0.54 31.78 14.23
N PRO A 311 -0.21 31.09 15.11
CA PRO A 311 -1.49 31.59 15.60
C PRO A 311 -1.35 33.02 16.12
N ASP A 312 -2.26 33.91 15.70
CA ASP A 312 -2.28 35.35 16.06
C ASP A 312 -1.13 36.22 15.52
N ALA A 313 -0.22 35.68 14.71
CA ALA A 313 0.83 36.48 14.09
C ALA A 313 0.28 37.43 13.02
N THR A 314 0.73 38.68 13.04
CA THR A 314 0.37 39.71 12.04
C THR A 314 1.39 39.82 10.91
N ILE A 315 2.54 39.15 11.05
CA ILE A 315 3.67 39.18 10.13
C ILE A 315 3.91 37.77 9.56
N GLY A 316 4.08 37.69 8.25
CA GLY A 316 4.64 36.51 7.58
C GLY A 316 6.00 36.88 7.00
N GLN A 317 7.04 36.12 7.33
CA GLN A 317 8.37 36.27 6.73
C GLN A 317 8.64 35.10 5.80
N CYS A 318 8.77 35.38 4.50
CA CYS A 318 9.04 34.34 3.52
C CYS A 318 10.45 33.75 3.73
N PRO A 319 10.60 32.42 3.94
CA PRO A 319 11.90 31.81 4.15
C PRO A 319 12.77 31.79 2.89
N SER A 320 12.15 31.87 1.70
CA SER A 320 12.86 31.80 0.42
C SER A 320 13.44 33.14 -0.04
N CYS A 321 12.72 34.25 0.15
CA CYS A 321 13.15 35.58 -0.31
C CYS A 321 13.28 36.62 0.81
N SER A 322 13.04 36.23 2.07
CA SER A 322 13.05 37.11 3.25
C SER A 322 12.03 38.27 3.21
N TYR A 323 11.09 38.27 2.26
CA TYR A 323 10.06 39.30 2.19
C TYR A 323 9.11 39.20 3.38
N ALA A 324 9.04 40.28 4.17
CA ALA A 324 8.13 40.41 5.29
C ALA A 324 6.83 41.11 4.86
N PHE A 325 5.71 40.43 5.02
CA PHE A 325 4.39 40.93 4.63
C PHE A 325 3.38 40.83 5.77
N CYS A 326 2.34 41.65 5.69
CA CYS A 326 1.22 41.56 6.60
C CYS A 326 0.32 40.38 6.21
N VAL A 327 0.03 39.50 7.18
CA VAL A 327 -0.85 38.33 7.04
C VAL A 327 -2.25 38.70 6.52
N HIS A 328 -2.71 39.91 6.84
CA HIS A 328 -4.07 40.37 6.58
C HIS A 328 -4.27 41.01 5.21
N CYS A 329 -3.35 41.89 4.79
CA CYS A 329 -3.46 42.62 3.52
C CYS A 329 -2.50 42.12 2.43
N LYS A 330 -1.58 41.22 2.78
CA LYS A 330 -0.56 40.66 1.87
C LYS A 330 0.37 41.72 1.23
N LEU A 331 0.41 42.94 1.78
CA LEU A 331 1.36 43.99 1.42
C LEU A 331 2.56 43.98 2.37
N ALA A 332 3.55 44.84 2.10
CA ALA A 332 4.71 45.05 2.97
C ALA A 332 4.27 45.25 4.43
N TYR A 333 4.96 44.57 5.35
CA TYR A 333 4.63 44.64 6.77
C TYR A 333 4.67 46.07 7.29
N HIS A 334 3.62 46.47 8.00
CA HIS A 334 3.38 47.87 8.42
C HIS A 334 3.25 48.02 9.95
N GLY A 335 3.63 46.98 10.71
CA GLY A 335 3.58 47.00 12.17
C GLY A 335 2.16 47.24 12.68
N VAL A 336 2.04 48.20 13.62
CA VAL A 336 0.77 48.60 14.25
C VAL A 336 -0.11 49.48 13.37
N SER A 337 0.37 49.91 12.20
CA SER A 337 -0.44 50.73 11.29
C SER A 337 -1.59 49.89 10.73
N PRO A 338 -2.78 50.48 10.50
CA PRO A 338 -3.88 49.77 9.87
C PRO A 338 -3.54 49.37 8.42
N CYS A 339 -4.14 48.28 7.94
CA CYS A 339 -3.98 47.86 6.55
C CYS A 339 -4.46 48.95 5.57
N LYS A 340 -3.65 49.25 4.56
CA LYS A 340 -4.07 50.15 3.47
C LYS A 340 -5.12 49.45 2.60
N ILE A 341 -6.27 50.10 2.43
CA ILE A 341 -7.36 49.60 1.59
C ILE A 341 -7.14 50.10 0.16
N ALA A 342 -7.19 49.20 -0.82
CA ALA A 342 -7.18 49.59 -2.23
C ALA A 342 -8.53 50.22 -2.61
N ALA A 343 -8.54 51.28 -3.41
CA ALA A 343 -9.76 52.02 -3.78
C ALA A 343 -10.89 51.12 -4.33
N ARG A 344 -10.55 50.08 -5.10
CA ARG A 344 -11.49 49.09 -5.65
C ARG A 344 -12.15 48.18 -4.60
N GLU A 345 -11.49 47.98 -3.45
CA GLU A 345 -11.99 47.12 -2.37
C GLU A 345 -12.88 47.89 -1.38
N ILE A 346 -12.83 49.23 -1.41
CA ILE A 346 -13.58 50.10 -0.49
C ILE A 346 -15.09 49.80 -0.57
N ILE A 347 -15.65 49.74 -1.79
CA ILE A 347 -17.09 49.50 -1.99
C ILE A 347 -17.52 48.15 -1.40
N ARG A 348 -16.72 47.10 -1.64
CA ARG A 348 -16.98 45.75 -1.11
C ARG A 348 -16.88 45.73 0.41
N LEU A 349 -15.84 46.34 0.97
CA LEU A 349 -15.63 46.41 2.42
C LEU A 349 -16.72 47.21 3.12
N CYS A 350 -17.21 48.31 2.54
CA CYS A 350 -18.35 49.06 3.06
C CYS A 350 -19.60 48.18 3.15
N LYS A 351 -19.91 47.42 2.09
CA LYS A 351 -21.04 46.50 2.08
C LYS A 351 -20.90 45.38 3.13
N GLU A 352 -19.74 44.72 3.18
CA GLU A 352 -19.45 43.69 4.18
C GLU A 352 -19.50 44.22 5.62
N TYR A 353 -19.12 45.48 5.83
CA TYR A 353 -19.18 46.13 7.12
C TYR A 353 -20.60 46.54 7.52
N GLU A 354 -21.45 46.99 6.58
CA GLU A 354 -22.85 47.33 6.85
C GLU A 354 -23.66 46.07 7.20
N GLU A 355 -23.51 45.01 6.40
CA GLU A 355 -24.22 43.73 6.50
C GLU A 355 -23.67 42.80 7.59
N GLY A 356 -22.46 43.05 8.10
CA GLY A 356 -21.80 42.18 9.07
C GLY A 356 -22.38 42.23 10.49
N ASP A 357 -22.35 41.08 11.17
CA ASP A 357 -22.66 40.97 12.60
C ASP A 357 -21.60 41.65 13.48
N HIS A 358 -21.88 41.80 14.78
CA HIS A 358 -21.00 42.51 15.73
C HIS A 358 -19.58 41.95 15.78
N THR A 359 -19.41 40.63 15.69
CA THR A 359 -18.09 39.96 15.68
C THR A 359 -17.29 40.34 14.43
N LYS A 360 -17.92 40.25 13.25
CA LYS A 360 -17.30 40.58 11.97
C LYS A 360 -16.95 42.06 11.87
N LYS A 361 -17.82 42.95 12.37
CA LYS A 361 -17.53 44.39 12.50
C LYS A 361 -16.30 44.64 13.36
N MET A 362 -16.20 43.98 14.52
CA MET A 362 -15.06 44.12 15.44
C MET A 362 -13.74 43.63 14.81
N GLU A 363 -13.76 42.51 14.08
CA GLU A 363 -12.60 42.02 13.32
C GLU A 363 -12.17 42.99 12.22
N MET A 364 -13.12 43.54 11.46
CA MET A 364 -12.85 44.52 10.41
C MET A 364 -12.29 45.82 10.99
N GLU A 365 -12.86 46.33 12.10
CA GLU A 365 -12.34 47.51 12.80
C GLU A 365 -10.91 47.29 13.29
N LYS A 366 -10.57 46.08 13.77
CA LYS A 366 -9.22 45.70 14.18
C LYS A 366 -8.25 45.64 13.00
N LYS A 367 -8.70 45.12 11.85
CA LYS A 367 -7.87 44.89 10.65
C LYS A 367 -7.59 46.16 9.85
N TYR A 368 -8.63 46.96 9.59
CA TYR A 368 -8.56 48.14 8.71
C TYR A 368 -8.58 49.47 9.47
N GLY A 369 -8.88 49.44 10.76
CA GLY A 369 -9.03 50.63 11.59
C GLY A 369 -10.43 51.22 11.50
N ARG A 370 -11.09 51.33 12.65
CA ARG A 370 -12.44 51.89 12.81
C ARG A 370 -12.67 53.23 12.08
N LYS A 371 -11.72 54.17 12.21
CA LYS A 371 -11.83 55.49 11.58
C LYS A 371 -11.76 55.42 10.05
N VAL A 372 -10.98 54.50 9.50
CA VAL A 372 -10.81 54.33 8.05
C VAL A 372 -12.08 53.74 7.44
N LEU A 373 -12.64 52.71 8.07
CA LEU A 373 -13.91 52.12 7.64
C LEU A 373 -15.06 53.10 7.77
N ARG A 374 -15.11 53.87 8.86
CA ARG A 374 -16.14 54.90 9.03
C ARG A 374 -16.06 55.97 7.95
N LYS A 375 -14.86 56.48 7.68
CA LYS A 375 -14.64 57.46 6.62
C LYS A 375 -15.03 56.89 5.24
N ALA A 376 -14.68 55.64 4.95
CA ALA A 376 -15.06 54.98 3.70
C ALA A 376 -16.59 54.86 3.52
N LEU A 377 -17.33 54.60 4.59
CA LEU A 377 -18.80 54.59 4.58
C LEU A 377 -19.37 55.99 4.38
N ASP A 378 -18.83 56.97 5.09
CA ASP A 378 -19.26 58.36 4.99
C ASP A 378 -18.98 58.93 3.57
N ASP A 379 -17.82 58.60 2.98
CA ASP A 379 -17.44 58.98 1.62
C ASP A 379 -18.37 58.32 0.58
N LYS A 380 -18.72 57.03 0.76
CA LYS A 380 -19.70 56.31 -0.08
C LYS A 380 -21.08 56.96 -0.01
N ALA A 381 -21.59 57.22 1.19
CA ALA A 381 -22.88 57.88 1.40
C ALA A 381 -22.90 59.29 0.81
N THR A 382 -21.79 60.02 0.91
CA THR A 382 -21.63 61.34 0.29
C THR A 382 -21.72 61.25 -1.23
N GLN A 383 -21.05 60.26 -1.84
CA GLN A 383 -21.10 60.07 -3.29
C GLN A 383 -22.51 59.70 -3.78
N GLU A 384 -23.18 58.75 -3.12
CA GLU A 384 -24.56 58.35 -3.44
C GLU A 384 -25.54 59.53 -3.34
N TRP A 385 -25.34 60.40 -2.33
CA TRP A 385 -26.12 61.61 -2.18
C TRP A 385 -25.87 62.60 -3.32
N VAL A 386 -24.60 62.85 -3.68
CA VAL A 386 -24.24 63.75 -4.79
C VAL A 386 -24.83 63.26 -6.10
N ASP A 387 -24.72 61.96 -6.39
CA ASP A 387 -25.23 61.37 -7.63
C ASP A 387 -26.76 61.48 -7.74
N SER A 388 -27.47 61.39 -6.60
CA SER A 388 -28.94 61.44 -6.55
C SER A 388 -29.51 62.85 -6.50
N ASN A 389 -28.79 63.81 -5.91
CA ASN A 389 -29.31 65.15 -5.60
C ASN A 389 -28.65 66.27 -6.40
N THR A 390 -27.72 65.96 -7.31
CA THR A 390 -27.02 66.99 -8.09
C THR A 390 -27.00 66.71 -9.59
N LYS A 391 -26.87 67.77 -10.40
CA LYS A 391 -26.61 67.71 -11.84
C LYS A 391 -25.33 68.48 -12.18
N PRO A 392 -24.55 68.03 -13.18
CA PRO A 392 -23.32 68.71 -13.56
C PRO A 392 -23.60 70.06 -14.24
N CYS A 393 -22.87 71.10 -13.86
CA CYS A 393 -22.88 72.39 -14.53
C CYS A 393 -22.33 72.27 -15.97
N PRO A 394 -23.07 72.70 -17.01
CA PRO A 394 -22.60 72.61 -18.39
C PRO A 394 -21.30 73.37 -18.70
N GLY A 395 -20.94 74.37 -17.89
CA GLY A 395 -19.75 75.21 -18.11
C GLY A 395 -18.49 74.76 -17.36
N CYS A 396 -18.63 74.19 -16.16
CA CYS A 396 -17.50 73.83 -15.30
C CYS A 396 -17.57 72.44 -14.67
N ASN A 397 -18.61 71.67 -15.00
CA ASN A 397 -18.87 70.32 -14.48
C ASN A 397 -19.01 70.21 -12.95
N ALA A 398 -19.14 71.33 -12.23
CA ALA A 398 -19.41 71.33 -10.79
C ALA A 398 -20.82 70.75 -10.51
N ALA A 399 -20.94 69.98 -9.42
CA ALA A 399 -22.22 69.42 -8.97
C ALA A 399 -23.14 70.53 -8.44
N ILE A 400 -24.28 70.74 -9.10
CA ILE A 400 -25.31 71.72 -8.72
C ILE A 400 -26.46 70.96 -8.08
N GLN A 401 -26.82 71.31 -6.83
CA GLN A 401 -27.97 70.72 -6.14
C GLN A 401 -29.27 70.98 -6.90
N VAL A 402 -30.05 69.93 -7.12
CA VAL A 402 -31.38 70.02 -7.71
C VAL A 402 -32.37 70.19 -6.56
N SER A 403 -32.74 71.43 -6.25
CA SER A 403 -33.90 71.73 -5.39
C SER A 403 -35.18 71.52 -6.20
N GLU A 404 -36.17 70.80 -5.64
CA GLU A 404 -37.50 70.59 -6.24
C GLU A 404 -38.16 71.89 -6.71
#